data_AF-A0A9R1JIF5-F1
#
_entry.id   AF-A0A9R1JIF5-F1
#
_cell.length_a   1.000
_cell.length_b   1.000
_cell.length_c   1.000
_cell.angle_alpha   90.00
_cell.angle_beta   90.00
_cell.angle_gamma   90.00
#
_symmetry.space_group_name_H-M   'P 1'
#
loop_
_entity.id
_entity.type
_entity.pdbx_description
1 polymer ?
#
loop_
_entity_poly.entity_id
_entity_poly.type
_entity_poly.pdbx_seq_one_letter_code
_entity_poly.pdbx_strand_id
1 'polypeptide(L)'
;MASESAAAASASSPAAARAGAGKDDELADLVRRIVDVLSRYSDRLPFDLDRQKLRSLTTLAAIAITIVFAWKLLRAPPEQPRRPRRRDAPSSSNTSSRSQPGALVGTDACSSVDSRAHEAINQLFQPVNLVRHKLSEGRRVTCRLLGVILEETTPEELQNHVTVRPSVLEVLLEIAKICDVYLMEHVLDDESEEKVLSALSEAGLFTSGSLVREKVLFCSTEIGRTSFVRQLEPDWHIDSSPEIVHQLSRFIKYQLHISPQQTERVSPNVFSSASLEQFFGGLDQR
;
A
#
# COMPACT_ATOMS: atom_id res chain seq x y z
N MET A 1 39.35 -42.46 -82.12
CA MET A 1 38.59 -43.72 -81.90
C MET A 1 38.51 -43.95 -80.41
N ALA A 2 37.27 -43.95 -79.86
CA ALA A 2 36.80 -44.55 -78.59
C ALA A 2 37.54 -44.21 -77.27
N SER A 3 36.93 -43.96 -76.11
CA SER A 3 35.54 -44.04 -75.65
C SER A 3 35.37 -43.25 -74.34
N GLU A 4 34.21 -42.62 -74.22
CA GLU A 4 33.39 -42.20 -73.07
C GLU A 4 33.88 -42.13 -71.60
N SER A 5 33.57 -40.96 -71.02
CA SER A 5 32.76 -40.70 -69.80
C SER A 5 33.28 -41.10 -68.42
N ALA A 6 33.53 -40.07 -67.58
CA ALA A 6 32.85 -39.92 -66.29
C ALA A 6 33.07 -38.50 -65.72
N ALA A 7 31.97 -37.81 -65.45
CA ALA A 7 31.91 -36.52 -64.77
C ALA A 7 32.15 -36.69 -63.26
N ALA A 8 32.89 -35.75 -62.65
CA ALA A 8 32.88 -35.52 -61.22
C ALA A 8 32.94 -34.01 -60.95
N ALA A 9 31.77 -33.39 -60.90
CA ALA A 9 31.58 -32.05 -60.37
C ALA A 9 31.66 -32.12 -58.84
N SER A 10 32.62 -31.41 -58.25
CA SER A 10 32.70 -31.19 -56.81
C SER A 10 31.67 -30.13 -56.40
N ALA A 11 30.42 -30.55 -56.22
CA ALA A 11 29.38 -29.75 -55.58
C ALA A 11 29.55 -29.84 -54.06
N SER A 12 29.94 -28.72 -53.42
CA SER A 12 29.85 -28.55 -51.98
C SER A 12 28.39 -28.41 -51.57
N SER A 13 27.81 -29.45 -50.97
CA SER A 13 26.46 -29.45 -50.40
C SER A 13 26.31 -28.43 -49.25
N PRO A 14 25.31 -27.54 -49.27
CA PRO A 14 24.91 -26.75 -48.10
C PRO A 14 23.77 -27.47 -47.39
N ALA A 15 24.06 -28.53 -46.63
CA ALA A 15 23.05 -29.33 -45.93
C ALA A 15 23.11 -29.21 -44.40
N ALA A 16 23.95 -28.34 -43.84
CA ALA A 16 24.11 -28.20 -42.38
C ALA A 16 23.48 -26.93 -41.78
N ALA A 17 22.79 -26.10 -42.57
CA ALA A 17 22.25 -24.81 -42.09
C ALA A 17 20.72 -24.78 -41.86
N ARG A 18 20.00 -25.89 -42.03
CA ARG A 18 18.52 -25.90 -42.04
C ARG A 18 17.82 -26.39 -40.77
N ALA A 19 18.55 -26.79 -39.72
CA ALA A 19 17.93 -27.23 -38.47
C ALA A 19 17.79 -26.13 -37.39
N GLY A 20 18.45 -24.97 -37.57
CA GLY A 20 18.35 -23.82 -36.66
C GLY A 20 17.26 -22.81 -37.04
N ALA A 21 17.05 -22.61 -38.35
CA ALA A 21 16.16 -21.55 -38.86
C ALA A 21 14.69 -21.70 -38.41
N GLY A 22 14.16 -22.92 -38.37
CA GLY A 22 12.75 -23.14 -38.02
C GLY A 22 12.39 -22.79 -36.58
N LYS A 23 13.32 -22.95 -35.64
CA LYS A 23 13.10 -22.60 -34.22
C LYS A 23 13.18 -21.09 -33.99
N ASP A 24 14.07 -20.42 -34.71
CA ASP A 24 14.22 -18.97 -34.64
C ASP A 24 13.02 -18.26 -35.29
N ASP A 25 12.48 -18.83 -36.38
CA ASP A 25 11.27 -18.34 -37.04
C ASP A 25 10.02 -18.57 -36.17
N GLU A 26 9.89 -19.73 -35.53
CA GLU A 26 8.78 -20.05 -34.61
C GLU A 26 8.84 -19.18 -33.34
N LEU A 27 10.04 -18.91 -32.84
CA LEU A 27 10.25 -17.98 -31.74
C LEU A 27 9.92 -16.54 -32.15
N ALA A 28 10.33 -16.11 -33.34
CA ALA A 28 10.03 -14.79 -33.87
C ALA A 28 8.51 -14.58 -34.04
N ASP A 29 7.79 -15.60 -34.48
CA ASP A 29 6.33 -15.55 -34.62
C ASP A 29 5.61 -15.58 -33.27
N LEU A 30 6.11 -16.34 -32.30
CA LEU A 30 5.60 -16.30 -30.92
C LEU A 30 5.79 -14.91 -30.29
N VAL A 31 6.98 -14.33 -30.47
CA VAL A 31 7.30 -12.98 -29.99
C VAL A 31 6.40 -11.95 -30.68
N ARG A 32 6.18 -12.04 -32.00
CA ARG A 32 5.24 -11.15 -32.71
C ARG A 32 3.82 -11.27 -32.15
N ARG A 33 3.36 -12.48 -31.85
CA ARG A 33 2.01 -12.72 -31.32
C ARG A 33 1.84 -12.17 -29.91
N ILE A 34 2.86 -12.31 -29.06
CA ILE A 34 2.88 -11.74 -27.71
C ILE A 34 2.91 -10.21 -27.77
N VAL A 35 3.70 -9.63 -28.68
CA VAL A 35 3.75 -8.17 -28.88
C VAL A 35 2.40 -7.64 -29.37
N ASP A 36 1.72 -8.34 -30.28
CA ASP A 36 0.40 -7.92 -30.79
C ASP A 36 -0.69 -7.99 -29.71
N VAL A 37 -0.61 -8.97 -28.81
CA VAL A 37 -1.49 -9.06 -27.64
C VAL A 37 -1.18 -7.92 -26.66
N LEU A 38 0.09 -7.70 -26.32
CA LEU A 38 0.49 -6.64 -25.40
C LEU A 38 0.13 -5.24 -25.93
N SER A 39 0.23 -4.99 -27.24
CA SER A 39 -0.19 -3.71 -27.83
C SER A 39 -1.69 -3.47 -27.72
N ARG A 40 -2.54 -4.51 -27.78
CA ARG A 40 -3.99 -4.37 -27.56
C ARG A 40 -4.36 -4.06 -26.10
N TYR A 41 -3.47 -4.37 -25.17
CA TYR A 41 -3.62 -4.04 -23.75
C TYR A 41 -2.81 -2.80 -23.32
N SER A 42 -1.97 -2.27 -24.22
CA SER A 42 -1.11 -1.10 -23.98
C SER A 42 -1.92 0.17 -23.68
N ASP A 43 -3.10 0.33 -24.29
CA ASP A 43 -4.00 1.47 -24.03
C ASP A 43 -4.59 1.46 -22.61
N ARG A 44 -4.37 0.39 -21.83
CA ARG A 44 -4.81 0.23 -20.44
C ARG A 44 -3.65 0.19 -19.43
N LEU A 45 -2.41 0.34 -19.89
CA LEU A 45 -1.23 0.32 -19.04
C LEU A 45 -0.58 1.72 -19.04
N PRO A 46 -0.30 2.32 -17.87
CA PRO A 46 0.23 3.69 -17.78
C PRO A 46 1.74 3.79 -18.08
N PHE A 47 2.31 2.84 -18.82
CA PHE A 47 3.75 2.76 -19.09
C PHE A 47 3.99 2.63 -20.59
N ASP A 48 4.76 3.56 -21.16
CA ASP A 48 5.17 3.51 -22.56
C ASP A 48 6.20 2.40 -22.76
N LEU A 49 5.79 1.32 -23.42
CA LEU A 49 6.62 0.15 -23.66
C LEU A 49 7.47 0.35 -24.92
N ASP A 50 8.70 0.84 -24.73
CA ASP A 50 9.64 1.03 -25.82
C ASP A 50 9.97 -0.29 -26.54
N ARG A 51 9.55 -0.36 -27.81
CA ARG A 51 9.63 -1.53 -28.69
C ARG A 51 11.08 -2.01 -28.91
N GLN A 52 12.07 -1.14 -28.72
CA GLN A 52 13.50 -1.51 -28.78
C GLN A 52 13.94 -2.30 -27.55
N LYS A 53 13.42 -2.00 -26.35
CA LYS A 53 13.79 -2.67 -25.09
C LYS A 53 13.13 -4.05 -24.92
N LEU A 54 12.00 -4.28 -25.57
CA LEU A 54 11.31 -5.58 -25.60
C LEU A 54 11.94 -6.61 -26.55
N ARG A 55 12.86 -6.18 -27.45
CA ARG A 55 13.61 -7.09 -28.33
C ARG A 55 14.86 -7.68 -27.67
N SER A 56 15.23 -7.20 -26.47
CA SER A 56 16.36 -7.77 -25.75
C SER A 56 15.99 -9.12 -25.16
N LEU A 57 16.74 -10.16 -25.52
CA LEU A 57 16.55 -11.51 -24.95
C LEU A 57 16.66 -11.52 -23.42
N THR A 58 17.43 -10.59 -22.84
CA THR A 58 17.60 -10.44 -21.39
C THR A 58 16.36 -9.93 -20.68
N THR A 59 15.61 -8.99 -21.28
CA THR A 59 14.39 -8.44 -20.67
C THR A 59 13.25 -9.46 -20.75
N LEU A 60 13.13 -10.18 -21.87
CA LEU A 60 12.19 -11.30 -21.99
C LEU A 60 12.50 -12.43 -20.99
N ALA A 61 13.77 -12.78 -20.80
CA ALA A 61 14.17 -13.77 -19.79
C ALA A 61 13.84 -13.31 -18.36
N ALA A 62 14.10 -12.04 -18.02
CA ALA A 62 13.79 -11.49 -16.70
C ALA A 62 12.28 -11.48 -16.41
N ILE A 63 11.46 -11.10 -17.40
CA ILE A 63 10.00 -11.12 -17.27
C ILE A 63 9.49 -12.57 -17.11
N ALA A 64 10.00 -13.52 -17.90
CA ALA A 64 9.62 -14.92 -17.79
C ALA A 64 9.97 -15.51 -16.41
N ILE A 65 11.17 -15.21 -15.89
CA ILE A 65 11.59 -15.64 -14.55
C ILE A 65 10.67 -15.03 -13.48
N THR A 66 10.32 -13.76 -13.60
CA THR A 66 9.44 -13.05 -12.66
C THR A 66 8.03 -13.66 -12.63
N ILE A 67 7.47 -14.00 -13.79
CA ILE A 67 6.17 -14.66 -13.90
C ILE A 67 6.20 -16.06 -13.30
N VAL A 68 7.27 -16.84 -13.54
CA VAL A 68 7.42 -18.18 -12.97
C VAL A 68 7.57 -18.11 -11.44
N PHE A 69 8.32 -17.13 -10.92
CA PHE A 69 8.46 -16.92 -9.48
C PHE A 69 7.15 -16.50 -8.83
N ALA A 70 6.44 -15.54 -9.44
CA ALA A 70 5.11 -15.12 -8.97
C ALA A 70 4.12 -16.30 -8.97
N TRP A 71 4.14 -17.13 -10.02
CA TRP A 71 3.28 -18.31 -10.10
C TRP A 71 3.65 -19.40 -9.08
N LYS A 72 4.94 -19.56 -8.75
CA LYS A 72 5.38 -20.45 -7.68
C LYS A 72 4.98 -19.94 -6.29
N LEU A 73 5.05 -18.63 -6.05
CA LEU A 73 4.62 -18.02 -4.80
C LEU A 73 3.10 -18.12 -4.61
N LEU A 74 2.33 -17.99 -5.69
CA LEU A 74 0.87 -18.17 -5.70
C LEU A 74 0.42 -19.64 -5.55
N ARG A 75 1.34 -20.62 -5.64
CA ARG A 75 1.07 -22.06 -5.49
C ARG A 75 1.50 -22.64 -4.13
N ALA A 76 1.88 -21.81 -3.16
CA ALA A 76 2.10 -22.30 -1.80
C ALA A 76 0.81 -22.98 -1.27
N PRO A 77 0.86 -24.24 -0.79
CA PRO A 77 -0.34 -24.94 -0.33
C PRO A 77 -0.95 -24.24 0.89
N PRO A 78 -2.29 -24.16 1.01
CA PRO A 78 -2.91 -23.72 2.25
C PRO A 78 -2.64 -24.78 3.33
N GLU A 79 -1.88 -24.42 4.36
CA GLU A 79 -1.79 -25.25 5.58
C GLU A 79 -3.19 -25.40 6.19
N GLN A 80 -3.70 -26.63 6.20
CA GLN A 80 -4.94 -26.97 6.87
C GLN A 80 -4.82 -26.84 8.40
N PRO A 81 -5.84 -26.32 9.12
CA PRO A 81 -5.86 -26.34 10.56
C PRO A 81 -6.01 -27.77 11.08
N ARG A 82 -5.04 -28.23 11.89
CA ARG A 82 -5.11 -29.52 12.58
C ARG A 82 -6.26 -29.51 13.60
N ARG A 83 -7.28 -30.32 13.36
CA ARG A 83 -8.26 -30.75 14.39
C ARG A 83 -7.59 -31.69 15.39
N PRO A 84 -7.85 -31.59 16.71
CA PRO A 84 -7.62 -32.69 17.65
C PRO A 84 -8.82 -33.64 17.66
N ARG A 85 -8.57 -34.93 17.41
CA ARG A 85 -9.50 -36.04 17.60
C ARG A 85 -9.42 -36.55 19.04
N ARG A 86 -10.57 -36.55 19.72
CA ARG A 86 -11.03 -37.33 20.89
C ARG A 86 -10.13 -38.44 21.45
N ARG A 87 -10.08 -38.54 22.79
CA ARG A 87 -10.17 -39.81 23.54
C ARG A 87 -10.93 -39.64 24.85
N ASP A 88 -12.12 -40.26 24.86
CA ASP A 88 -12.76 -41.12 25.87
C ASP A 88 -12.73 -40.78 27.37
N ALA A 89 -13.95 -40.76 27.94
CA ALA A 89 -14.27 -40.73 29.37
C ALA A 89 -14.02 -42.09 30.06
N PRO A 90 -14.02 -42.15 31.40
CA PRO A 90 -15.28 -42.46 32.10
C PRO A 90 -15.54 -41.66 33.38
N SER A 91 -16.83 -41.67 33.76
CA SER A 91 -17.50 -41.02 34.89
C SER A 91 -17.01 -41.40 36.29
N SER A 92 -17.09 -40.47 37.26
CA SER A 92 -17.92 -40.60 38.48
C SER A 92 -17.75 -39.43 39.49
N SER A 93 -18.90 -38.84 39.87
CA SER A 93 -19.31 -38.27 41.18
C SER A 93 -18.54 -37.15 41.92
N ASN A 94 -19.28 -36.06 42.19
CA ASN A 94 -19.43 -35.19 43.38
C ASN A 94 -18.33 -35.26 44.49
N THR A 95 -17.88 -34.20 45.16
CA THR A 95 -18.64 -33.25 46.01
C THR A 95 -17.67 -32.17 46.56
N SER A 96 -18.17 -30.94 46.73
CA SER A 96 -17.91 -29.94 47.81
C SER A 96 -16.51 -29.60 48.39
N SER A 97 -16.24 -28.29 48.36
CA SER A 97 -15.63 -27.40 49.40
C SER A 97 -14.21 -27.63 49.96
N ARG A 98 -13.38 -26.55 49.94
CA ARG A 98 -12.88 -25.80 51.13
C ARG A 98 -11.50 -25.12 50.92
N SER A 99 -11.48 -23.80 51.13
CA SER A 99 -10.43 -22.82 51.55
C SER A 99 -8.90 -23.07 51.42
N GLN A 100 -8.21 -22.05 50.84
CA GLN A 100 -6.87 -21.40 51.04
C GLN A 100 -5.84 -21.94 52.08
N PRO A 101 -4.59 -21.39 52.19
CA PRO A 101 -3.54 -20.98 51.22
C PRO A 101 -2.11 -21.52 51.61
N GLY A 102 -1.06 -21.33 50.79
CA GLY A 102 0.33 -21.44 51.28
C GLY A 102 1.47 -21.79 50.29
N ALA A 103 2.33 -20.79 50.04
CA ALA A 103 3.81 -20.80 50.00
C ALA A 103 4.67 -21.75 49.09
N LEU A 104 5.38 -21.07 48.16
CA LEU A 104 6.85 -21.08 47.88
C LEU A 104 7.57 -22.22 47.10
N VAL A 105 8.60 -21.74 46.35
CA VAL A 105 9.74 -22.39 45.67
C VAL A 105 9.44 -22.86 44.23
N GLY A 106 9.92 -22.18 43.17
CA GLY A 106 11.31 -22.10 42.69
C GLY A 106 11.49 -23.18 41.60
N THR A 107 11.78 -22.88 40.33
CA THR A 107 13.15 -22.77 39.76
C THR A 107 13.05 -22.37 38.28
N ASP A 108 14.09 -21.68 37.81
CA ASP A 108 14.36 -21.14 36.47
C ASP A 108 14.12 -22.03 35.25
N ALA A 109 13.88 -21.31 34.14
CA ALA A 109 14.54 -21.44 32.83
C ALA A 109 13.57 -21.68 31.65
N CYS A 110 13.28 -20.60 30.90
CA CYS A 110 13.08 -20.60 29.45
C CYS A 110 13.00 -19.15 28.91
N SER A 111 14.06 -18.34 29.07
CA SER A 111 14.13 -16.96 28.55
C SER A 111 14.39 -16.85 27.04
N SER A 112 14.16 -17.92 26.26
CA SER A 112 14.49 -17.94 24.82
C SER A 112 13.28 -17.87 23.88
N VAL A 113 12.05 -18.09 24.37
CA VAL A 113 10.84 -18.11 23.52
C VAL A 113 10.20 -16.71 23.42
N ASP A 114 10.35 -15.89 24.46
CA ASP A 114 9.79 -14.53 24.49
C ASP A 114 10.51 -13.56 23.57
N SER A 115 11.80 -13.77 23.27
CA SER A 115 12.54 -12.90 22.35
C SER A 115 12.01 -12.97 20.93
N ARG A 116 11.61 -14.16 20.46
CA ARG A 116 11.08 -14.34 19.09
C ARG A 116 9.63 -13.87 18.95
N ALA A 117 8.85 -13.98 20.04
CA ALA A 117 7.50 -13.42 20.11
C ALA A 117 7.55 -11.89 20.20
N HIS A 118 8.45 -11.31 21.01
CA HIS A 118 8.68 -9.86 21.05
C HIS A 118 9.20 -9.33 19.71
N GLU A 119 10.08 -10.04 19.01
CA GLU A 119 10.55 -9.67 17.67
C GLU A 119 9.40 -9.69 16.65
N ALA A 120 8.53 -10.70 16.68
CA ALA A 120 7.37 -10.80 15.78
C ALA A 120 6.29 -9.74 16.09
N ILE A 121 6.08 -9.44 17.37
CA ILE A 121 5.25 -8.33 17.86
C ILE A 121 5.86 -7.01 17.36
N ASN A 122 7.14 -6.74 17.59
CA ASN A 122 7.84 -5.54 17.11
C ASN A 122 7.84 -5.41 15.57
N GLN A 123 7.87 -6.52 14.83
CA GLN A 123 7.70 -6.50 13.37
C GLN A 123 6.26 -6.20 12.93
N LEU A 124 5.24 -6.58 13.72
CA LEU A 124 3.85 -6.13 13.53
C LEU A 124 3.67 -4.63 13.81
N PHE A 125 4.50 -4.08 14.71
CA PHE A 125 4.44 -2.68 15.16
C PHE A 125 5.48 -1.75 14.51
N GLN A 126 6.07 -2.15 13.39
CA GLN A 126 6.71 -1.18 12.50
C GLN A 126 5.63 -0.18 12.04
N PRO A 127 5.85 1.15 12.14
CA PRO A 127 4.85 2.17 11.79
C PRO A 127 4.17 1.90 10.44
N VAL A 128 4.97 1.46 9.46
CA VAL A 128 4.54 1.11 8.10
C VAL A 128 3.49 -0.01 8.06
N ASN A 129 3.67 -1.07 8.86
CA ASN A 129 2.78 -2.23 8.86
C ASN A 129 1.44 -1.89 9.54
N LEU A 130 1.49 -1.02 10.56
CA LEU A 130 0.30 -0.56 11.27
C LEU A 130 -0.54 0.42 10.43
N VAL A 131 0.10 1.35 9.72
CA VAL A 131 -0.57 2.26 8.77
C VAL A 131 -1.26 1.45 7.67
N ARG A 132 -0.55 0.51 7.04
CA ARG A 132 -1.12 -0.36 6.00
C ARG A 132 -2.31 -1.17 6.52
N HIS A 133 -2.20 -1.73 7.72
CA HIS A 133 -3.28 -2.50 8.32
C HIS A 133 -4.51 -1.64 8.62
N LYS A 134 -4.31 -0.44 9.18
CA LYS A 134 -5.40 0.49 9.52
C LYS A 134 -6.13 1.03 8.31
N LEU A 135 -5.43 1.26 7.19
CA LEU A 135 -6.05 1.78 5.97
C LEU A 135 -6.81 0.73 5.16
N SER A 136 -6.85 -0.55 5.56
CA SER A 136 -7.75 -1.58 5.02
C SER A 136 -7.82 -1.65 3.48
N GLU A 137 -6.64 -1.63 2.83
CA GLU A 137 -6.46 -1.60 1.36
C GLU A 137 -6.91 -0.32 0.65
N GLY A 138 -7.19 0.75 1.38
CA GLY A 138 -7.51 2.07 0.83
C GLY A 138 -6.39 2.57 -0.07
N ARG A 139 -6.74 2.90 -1.32
CA ARG A 139 -5.79 3.34 -2.36
C ARG A 139 -5.69 4.84 -2.44
N ARG A 140 -6.75 5.57 -2.10
CA ARG A 140 -6.78 7.04 -2.14
C ARG A 140 -7.23 7.62 -0.81
N VAL A 141 -6.49 8.62 -0.34
CA VAL A 141 -6.71 9.30 0.93
C VAL A 141 -6.83 10.80 0.67
N THR A 142 -7.88 11.42 1.20
CA THR A 142 -7.95 12.89 1.31
C THR A 142 -7.77 13.31 2.75
N CYS A 143 -7.01 14.38 2.98
CA CYS A 143 -6.71 14.85 4.33
C CYS A 143 -6.80 16.38 4.40
N ARG A 144 -7.55 16.88 5.39
CA ARG A 144 -7.54 18.31 5.75
C ARG A 144 -6.18 18.71 6.32
N LEU A 145 -5.77 19.97 6.11
CA LEU A 145 -4.53 20.50 6.68
C LEU A 145 -4.74 21.05 8.11
N LEU A 146 -5.68 21.99 8.29
CA LEU A 146 -5.96 22.67 9.57
C LEU A 146 -6.40 21.68 10.66
N GLY A 147 -5.73 21.78 11.82
CA GLY A 147 -5.97 20.94 13.00
C GLY A 147 -5.55 19.49 12.85
N VAL A 148 -5.03 19.08 11.69
CA VAL A 148 -4.58 17.71 11.42
C VAL A 148 -3.08 17.67 11.16
N ILE A 149 -2.62 18.37 10.12
CA ILE A 149 -1.21 18.46 9.71
C ILE A 149 -0.61 19.79 10.19
N LEU A 150 -1.41 20.85 10.15
CA LEU A 150 -1.05 22.17 10.64
C LEU A 150 -1.48 22.33 12.11
N GLU A 151 -0.74 23.15 12.86
CA GLU A 151 -1.12 23.52 14.24
C GLU A 151 -2.35 24.44 14.24
N GLU A 152 -2.47 25.29 13.23
CA GLU A 152 -3.56 26.23 13.05
C GLU A 152 -4.90 25.48 12.87
N THR A 153 -5.98 26.07 13.40
CA THR A 153 -7.32 25.45 13.38
C THR A 153 -8.35 26.23 12.57
N THR A 154 -8.04 27.48 12.23
CA THR A 154 -8.90 28.39 11.48
C THR A 154 -8.20 28.94 10.24
N PRO A 155 -8.93 29.27 9.16
CA PRO A 155 -8.32 29.79 7.93
C PRO A 155 -7.72 31.19 8.12
N GLU A 156 -8.22 31.98 9.09
CA GLU A 156 -7.69 33.31 9.42
C GLU A 156 -6.27 33.25 10.01
N GLU A 157 -5.93 32.17 10.74
CA GLU A 157 -4.59 31.98 11.30
C GLU A 157 -3.51 31.86 10.22
N LEU A 158 -3.85 31.24 9.07
CA LEU A 158 -2.96 31.03 7.93
C LEU A 158 -2.45 32.33 7.29
N GLN A 159 -3.19 33.44 7.46
CA GLN A 159 -2.77 34.75 6.98
C GLN A 159 -1.55 35.27 7.74
N ASN A 160 -1.33 34.82 8.98
CA ASN A 160 -0.26 35.30 9.84
C ASN A 160 0.98 34.39 9.78
N HIS A 161 0.78 33.09 9.96
CA HIS A 161 1.84 32.09 9.97
C HIS A 161 1.27 30.70 9.66
N VAL A 162 2.16 29.76 9.32
CA VAL A 162 1.80 28.37 9.09
C VAL A 162 2.83 27.47 9.75
N THR A 163 2.37 26.55 10.59
CA THR A 163 3.24 25.67 11.37
C THR A 163 2.84 24.21 11.14
N VAL A 164 3.76 23.44 10.54
CA VAL A 164 3.55 22.01 10.32
C VAL A 164 3.88 21.24 11.61
N ARG A 165 2.95 20.38 12.06
CA ARG A 165 3.13 19.52 13.23
C ARG A 165 4.21 18.47 12.97
N PRO A 166 5.35 18.49 13.67
CA PRO A 166 6.45 17.55 13.40
C PRO A 166 6.07 16.08 13.66
N SER A 167 5.17 15.84 14.64
CA SER A 167 4.70 14.49 15.00
C SER A 167 3.93 13.78 13.88
N VAL A 168 3.38 14.53 12.93
CA VAL A 168 2.53 14.01 11.85
C VAL A 168 3.35 13.55 10.65
N LEU A 169 4.59 14.07 10.49
CA LEU A 169 5.39 13.90 9.28
C LEU A 169 5.68 12.44 8.93
N GLU A 170 6.14 11.66 9.90
CA GLU A 170 6.47 10.24 9.68
C GLU A 170 5.23 9.47 9.22
N VAL A 171 4.11 9.64 9.92
CA VAL A 171 2.85 8.96 9.60
C VAL A 171 2.33 9.37 8.22
N LEU A 172 2.33 10.66 7.91
CA LEU A 172 1.86 11.15 6.62
C LEU A 172 2.71 10.64 5.45
N LEU A 173 4.04 10.61 5.62
CA LEU A 173 4.95 10.06 4.62
C LEU A 173 4.76 8.54 4.45
N GLU A 174 4.51 7.79 5.53
CA GLU A 174 4.18 6.37 5.43
C GLU A 174 2.86 6.11 4.71
N ILE A 175 1.82 6.93 4.98
CA ILE A 175 0.56 6.87 4.23
C ILE A 175 0.83 7.12 2.73
N ALA A 176 1.60 8.17 2.40
CA ALA A 176 1.91 8.55 1.03
C ALA A 176 2.74 7.51 0.26
N LYS A 177 3.47 6.61 0.94
CA LYS A 177 4.19 5.50 0.27
C LYS A 177 3.25 4.44 -0.29
N ILE A 178 2.05 4.29 0.28
CA ILE A 178 1.12 3.19 -0.06
C ILE A 178 -0.22 3.68 -0.60
N CYS A 179 -0.53 4.97 -0.45
CA CYS A 179 -1.77 5.59 -0.89
C CYS A 179 -1.51 6.80 -1.80
N ASP A 180 -2.45 7.04 -2.71
CA ASP A 180 -2.60 8.29 -3.44
C ASP A 180 -3.20 9.37 -2.53
N VAL A 181 -2.35 10.25 -1.99
CA VAL A 181 -2.74 11.26 -0.99
C VAL A 181 -3.02 12.61 -1.64
N TYR A 182 -4.16 13.20 -1.28
CA TYR A 182 -4.52 14.59 -1.57
C TYR A 182 -4.66 15.36 -0.26
N LEU A 183 -3.92 16.45 -0.13
CA LEU A 183 -4.09 17.39 0.98
C LEU A 183 -5.04 18.49 0.51
N MET A 184 -5.85 19.01 1.41
CA MET A 184 -6.78 20.07 1.04
C MET A 184 -7.06 21.04 2.17
N GLU A 185 -7.26 22.31 1.82
CA GLU A 185 -7.66 23.32 2.80
C GLU A 185 -8.56 24.41 2.22
N HIS A 186 -9.33 25.03 3.12
CA HIS A 186 -10.03 26.27 2.87
C HIS A 186 -9.13 27.45 3.23
N VAL A 187 -8.91 28.36 2.28
CA VAL A 187 -8.03 29.53 2.42
C VAL A 187 -8.76 30.80 2.02
N LEU A 188 -8.34 31.94 2.57
CA LEU A 188 -8.98 33.23 2.33
C LEU A 188 -8.33 34.03 1.20
N ASP A 189 -7.08 33.71 0.84
CA ASP A 189 -6.27 34.42 -0.13
C ASP A 189 -5.10 33.56 -0.66
N ASP A 190 -4.61 33.91 -1.85
CA ASP A 190 -3.50 33.23 -2.52
C ASP A 190 -2.17 33.31 -1.75
N GLU A 191 -1.98 34.35 -0.93
CA GLU A 191 -0.78 34.49 -0.10
C GLU A 191 -0.72 33.39 0.97
N SER A 192 -1.86 33.06 1.56
CA SER A 192 -2.02 31.96 2.50
C SER A 192 -1.77 30.60 1.84
N GLU A 193 -2.16 30.41 0.57
CA GLU A 193 -1.82 29.20 -0.20
C GLU A 193 -0.31 29.01 -0.30
N GLU A 194 0.41 30.07 -0.71
CA GLU A 194 1.87 30.00 -0.86
C GLU A 194 2.59 29.81 0.47
N LYS A 195 2.09 30.41 1.57
CA LYS A 195 2.60 30.15 2.93
C LYS A 195 2.46 28.68 3.30
N VAL A 196 1.29 28.08 3.06
CA VAL A 196 1.06 26.66 3.33
C VAL A 196 1.99 25.78 2.50
N LEU A 197 2.07 26.01 1.19
CA LEU A 197 2.94 25.23 0.32
C LEU A 197 4.42 25.35 0.68
N SER A 198 4.85 26.55 1.10
CA SER A 198 6.22 26.79 1.57
C SER A 198 6.50 26.03 2.86
N ALA A 199 5.62 26.12 3.86
CA ALA A 199 5.76 25.41 5.13
C ALA A 199 5.81 23.87 4.95
N LEU A 200 4.95 23.31 4.08
CA LEU A 200 4.98 21.87 3.76
C LEU A 200 6.28 21.47 3.05
N SER A 201 6.82 22.33 2.19
CA SER A 201 8.09 22.11 1.50
C SER A 201 9.27 22.16 2.47
N GLU A 202 9.30 23.13 3.37
CA GLU A 202 10.33 23.28 4.41
C GLU A 202 10.31 22.13 5.42
N ALA A 203 9.13 21.61 5.73
CA ALA A 203 8.95 20.39 6.53
C ALA A 203 9.40 19.11 5.79
N GLY A 204 9.81 19.21 4.53
CA GLY A 204 10.37 18.12 3.76
C GLY A 204 9.35 17.16 3.15
N LEU A 205 8.05 17.48 3.19
CA LEU A 205 6.99 16.55 2.74
C LEU A 205 7.06 16.21 1.25
N PHE A 206 7.64 17.07 0.42
CA PHE A 206 7.79 16.84 -1.03
C PHE A 206 9.14 16.24 -1.43
N THR A 207 10.06 16.00 -0.48
CA THR A 207 11.44 15.58 -0.79
C THR A 207 11.56 14.13 -1.27
N SER A 208 10.71 13.24 -0.75
CA SER A 208 10.72 11.81 -1.07
C SER A 208 10.02 11.46 -2.39
N GLY A 209 9.27 12.40 -2.98
CA GLY A 209 8.41 12.16 -4.14
C GLY A 209 7.15 11.33 -3.88
N SER A 210 6.92 10.87 -2.63
CA SER A 210 5.70 10.12 -2.27
C SER A 210 4.47 11.03 -2.14
N LEU A 211 4.67 12.26 -1.67
CA LEU A 211 3.67 13.31 -1.71
C LEU A 211 4.07 14.35 -2.76
N VAL A 212 3.09 14.76 -3.56
CA VAL A 212 3.29 15.62 -4.74
C VAL A 212 2.64 16.97 -4.48
N ARG A 213 3.35 18.08 -4.75
CA ARG A 213 2.88 19.45 -4.46
C ARG A 213 1.56 19.76 -5.16
N GLU A 214 1.38 19.25 -6.37
CA GLU A 214 0.19 19.41 -7.21
C GLU A 214 -1.06 18.69 -6.65
N LYS A 215 -0.90 17.88 -5.60
CA LYS A 215 -2.01 17.21 -4.89
C LYS A 215 -2.39 17.93 -3.59
N VAL A 216 -1.85 19.12 -3.35
CA VAL A 216 -2.34 20.04 -2.33
C VAL A 216 -3.37 20.97 -2.99
N LEU A 217 -4.63 20.84 -2.58
CA LEU A 217 -5.77 21.50 -3.21
C LEU A 217 -6.34 22.57 -2.30
N PHE A 218 -6.55 23.76 -2.84
CA PHE A 218 -7.13 24.89 -2.10
C PHE A 218 -8.52 25.24 -2.60
N CYS A 219 -9.37 25.70 -1.70
CA CYS A 219 -10.70 26.19 -2.02
C CYS A 219 -11.03 27.41 -1.18
N SER A 220 -11.92 28.27 -1.67
CA SER A 220 -12.39 29.49 -0.98
C SER A 220 -13.65 29.30 -0.15
N THR A 221 -14.18 28.07 -0.10
CA THR A 221 -15.36 27.74 0.73
C THR A 221 -15.27 26.31 1.26
N GLU A 222 -15.87 26.06 2.42
CA GLU A 222 -15.99 24.70 2.96
C GLU A 222 -16.79 23.76 2.04
N ILE A 223 -17.79 24.29 1.33
CA ILE A 223 -18.56 23.55 0.32
C ILE A 223 -17.64 23.10 -0.81
N GLY A 224 -16.67 23.93 -1.20
CA GLY A 224 -15.62 23.58 -2.16
C GLY A 224 -14.81 22.36 -1.72
N ARG A 225 -14.41 22.29 -0.44
CA ARG A 225 -13.70 21.13 0.14
C ARG A 225 -14.55 19.86 0.03
N THR A 226 -15.82 19.91 0.45
CA THR A 226 -16.75 18.78 0.31
C THR A 226 -16.90 18.35 -1.15
N SER A 227 -16.94 19.30 -2.09
CA SER A 227 -17.01 19.01 -3.53
C SER A 227 -15.77 18.27 -4.04
N PHE A 228 -14.56 18.70 -3.66
CA PHE A 228 -13.32 17.99 -4.01
C PHE A 228 -13.33 16.56 -3.48
N VAL A 229 -13.67 16.35 -2.21
CA VAL A 229 -13.68 15.01 -1.63
C VAL A 229 -14.65 14.10 -2.38
N ARG A 230 -15.85 14.61 -2.74
CA ARG A 230 -16.83 13.82 -3.51
C ARG A 230 -16.37 13.48 -4.92
N GLN A 231 -15.65 14.35 -5.59
CA GLN A 231 -15.15 14.11 -6.95
C GLN A 231 -13.93 13.18 -6.96
N LEU A 232 -13.08 13.28 -5.93
CA LEU A 232 -11.92 12.42 -5.78
C LEU A 232 -12.31 10.99 -5.37
N GLU A 233 -13.50 10.77 -4.82
CA GLU A 233 -14.00 9.46 -4.37
C GLU A 233 -12.94 8.66 -3.59
N PRO A 234 -12.35 9.22 -2.52
CA PRO A 234 -11.31 8.53 -1.78
C PRO A 234 -11.87 7.36 -0.97
N ASP A 235 -11.03 6.38 -0.68
CA ASP A 235 -11.37 5.29 0.25
C ASP A 235 -11.40 5.80 1.70
N TRP A 236 -10.51 6.75 2.01
CA TRP A 236 -10.37 7.39 3.31
C TRP A 236 -10.45 8.91 3.22
N HIS A 237 -11.20 9.52 4.13
CA HIS A 237 -11.18 10.96 4.35
C HIS A 237 -10.84 11.29 5.81
N ILE A 238 -9.90 12.19 6.01
CA ILE A 238 -9.43 12.64 7.33
C ILE A 238 -9.75 14.14 7.46
N ASP A 239 -10.53 14.51 8.47
CA ASP A 239 -10.93 15.91 8.69
C ASP A 239 -11.12 16.18 10.21
N SER A 240 -11.01 17.44 10.60
CA SER A 240 -11.26 17.95 11.95
C SER A 240 -12.69 18.49 12.14
N SER A 241 -13.40 18.84 11.05
CA SER A 241 -14.79 19.32 11.09
C SER A 241 -15.79 18.17 11.21
N PRO A 242 -16.59 18.12 12.29
CA PRO A 242 -17.63 17.11 12.44
C PRO A 242 -18.76 17.27 11.40
N GLU A 243 -19.04 18.50 10.94
CA GLU A 243 -20.06 18.78 9.93
C GLU A 243 -19.71 18.12 8.59
N ILE A 244 -18.46 18.27 8.14
CA ILE A 244 -17.99 17.69 6.86
C ILE A 244 -17.95 16.16 6.94
N VAL A 245 -17.40 15.61 8.03
CA VAL A 245 -17.37 14.16 8.27
C VAL A 245 -18.80 13.59 8.25
N HIS A 246 -19.75 14.26 8.89
CA HIS A 246 -21.14 13.84 8.88
C HIS A 246 -21.75 13.89 7.48
N GLN A 247 -21.55 14.98 6.73
CA GLN A 247 -22.05 15.13 5.36
C GLN A 247 -21.50 14.07 4.40
N LEU A 248 -20.21 13.72 4.55
CA LEU A 248 -19.49 12.79 3.68
C LEU A 248 -19.68 11.31 4.06
N SER A 249 -20.23 11.02 5.23
CA SER A 249 -20.40 9.65 5.77
C SER A 249 -21.17 8.68 4.89
N ARG A 250 -22.01 9.16 3.98
CA ARG A 250 -22.74 8.29 3.03
C ARG A 250 -21.97 8.02 1.74
N PHE A 251 -20.93 8.79 1.47
CA PHE A 251 -20.17 8.75 0.21
C PHE A 251 -18.80 8.09 0.38
N ILE A 252 -18.21 8.17 1.57
CA ILE A 252 -16.84 7.71 1.83
C ILE A 252 -16.83 6.42 2.65
N LYS A 253 -16.01 5.46 2.21
CA LYS A 253 -15.96 4.12 2.79
C LYS A 253 -15.45 4.14 4.23
N TYR A 254 -14.42 4.94 4.52
CA TYR A 254 -13.86 5.12 5.85
C TYR A 254 -13.52 6.59 6.10
N GLN A 255 -13.78 7.06 7.32
CA GLN A 255 -13.46 8.43 7.71
C GLN A 255 -12.76 8.45 9.06
N LEU A 256 -11.80 9.34 9.23
CA LEU A 256 -11.16 9.61 10.50
C LEU A 256 -11.46 11.07 10.90
N HIS A 257 -12.23 11.23 11.98
CA HIS A 257 -12.45 12.52 12.60
C HIS A 257 -11.36 12.78 13.64
N ILE A 258 -10.61 13.86 13.45
CA ILE A 258 -9.58 14.31 14.40
C ILE A 258 -10.20 15.35 15.34
N SER A 259 -10.30 15.00 16.62
CA SER A 259 -10.85 15.89 17.65
C SER A 259 -10.17 15.65 18.99
N PRO A 260 -9.75 16.71 19.72
CA PRO A 260 -9.18 16.57 21.05
C PRO A 260 -10.18 16.01 22.07
N GLN A 261 -11.48 16.12 21.80
CA GLN A 261 -12.55 15.61 22.65
C GLN A 261 -13.04 14.28 22.10
N GLN A 262 -12.96 13.23 22.93
CA GLN A 262 -13.49 11.92 22.57
C GLN A 262 -14.99 12.04 22.33
N THR A 263 -15.37 11.93 21.07
CA THR A 263 -16.74 12.11 20.59
C THR A 263 -17.36 10.73 20.40
N GLU A 264 -18.65 10.59 20.73
CA GLU A 264 -19.37 9.35 20.47
C GLU A 264 -19.38 9.05 18.97
N ARG A 265 -19.32 7.76 18.64
CA ARG A 265 -19.22 7.29 17.26
C ARG A 265 -20.47 7.66 16.48
N VAL A 266 -20.35 8.67 15.61
CA VAL A 266 -21.45 9.22 14.80
C VAL A 266 -21.97 8.21 13.77
N SER A 267 -21.10 7.36 13.22
CA SER A 267 -21.47 6.34 12.23
C SER A 267 -20.45 5.18 12.22
N PRO A 268 -20.81 3.98 11.72
CA PRO A 268 -19.92 2.82 11.75
C PRO A 268 -18.68 2.99 10.87
N ASN A 269 -18.72 3.85 9.85
CA ASN A 269 -17.57 4.15 8.99
C ASN A 269 -16.75 5.37 9.45
N VAL A 270 -17.14 6.02 10.55
CA VAL A 270 -16.38 7.13 11.15
C VAL A 270 -15.62 6.60 12.36
N PHE A 271 -14.31 6.77 12.33
CA PHE A 271 -13.40 6.58 13.43
C PHE A 271 -13.05 7.93 14.03
N SER A 272 -12.70 7.97 15.32
CA SER A 272 -12.30 9.19 16.02
C SER A 272 -10.98 8.97 16.73
N SER A 273 -10.11 9.98 16.74
CA SER A 273 -8.88 10.01 17.52
C SER A 273 -8.46 11.46 17.77
N ALA A 274 -7.59 11.70 18.75
CA ALA A 274 -7.15 13.07 19.06
C ALA A 274 -6.10 13.61 18.09
N SER A 275 -5.38 12.72 17.40
CA SER A 275 -4.38 13.09 16.40
C SER A 275 -4.13 11.97 15.40
N LEU A 276 -3.49 12.31 14.28
CA LEU A 276 -3.16 11.34 13.23
C LEU A 276 -2.16 10.30 13.76
N GLU A 277 -1.15 10.78 14.46
CA GLU A 277 -0.10 9.99 15.09
C GLU A 277 -0.64 9.08 16.19
N GLN A 278 -1.65 9.49 16.96
CA GLN A 278 -2.28 8.61 17.94
C GLN A 278 -3.05 7.49 17.25
N PHE A 279 -3.84 7.81 16.23
CA PHE A 279 -4.60 6.81 15.50
C PHE A 279 -3.68 5.78 14.85
N PHE A 280 -2.60 6.20 14.22
CA PHE A 280 -1.68 5.31 13.48
C PHE A 280 -0.50 4.78 14.31
N GLY A 281 -0.23 5.34 15.49
CA GLY A 281 0.87 4.95 16.38
C GLY A 281 0.55 3.80 17.34
N GLY A 282 -0.67 3.27 17.31
CA GLY A 282 -1.03 2.04 18.05
C GLY A 282 -1.37 2.24 19.53
N LEU A 283 -1.56 3.48 19.98
CA LEU A 283 -1.86 3.80 21.38
C LEU A 283 -3.33 3.58 21.79
N ASP A 284 -4.25 3.44 20.82
CA ASP A 284 -5.69 3.29 21.07
C ASP A 284 -6.18 1.82 21.16
N GLN A 285 -5.36 0.88 21.65
CA GLN A 285 -5.79 -0.52 21.87
C GLN A 285 -5.49 -1.06 23.29
N ARG A 286 -5.85 -0.29 24.33
CA ARG A 286 -6.01 -0.85 25.68
C ARG A 286 -7.38 -0.53 26.25
#